data_AF-A0A2U3ACM9-F1
#
_entry.id   AF-A0A2U3ACM9-F1
#
_cell.length_a   1.000
_cell.length_b   1.000
_cell.length_c   1.000
_cell.angle_alpha   90.00
_cell.angle_beta   90.00
_cell.angle_gamma   90.00
#
_symmetry.space_group_name_H-M   'P 1'
#
loop_
_entity.id
_entity.type
_entity.pdbx_description
1 polymer ?
#
loop_
_entity_poly.entity_id
_entity_poly.type
_entity_poly.pdbx_seq_one_letter_code
_entity_poly.pdbx_strand_id
1 'polypeptide(L)'
;MFVIELIVDIVFNLLTMLDFRSPEKKIKSKMKIVGKYAPGIFQKYEEDCVFFEHGEIAEVILNSPLKTDEQVEELISKIEVYLKNRIA
;
A
#
# COMPACT_ATOMS: atom_id res chain seq x y z
N MET A 1 -2.96 28.34 -9.64
CA MET A 1 -3.09 27.02 -8.99
C MET A 1 -2.33 26.00 -9.83
N PHE A 2 -0.99 26.02 -9.77
CA PHE A 2 -0.10 25.16 -10.58
C PHE A 2 1.19 24.76 -9.85
N VAL A 3 1.49 25.41 -8.72
CA VAL A 3 2.75 25.21 -7.97
C VAL A 3 2.67 24.00 -7.04
N ILE A 4 1.47 23.64 -6.56
CA ILE A 4 1.29 22.52 -5.61
C ILE A 4 1.49 21.16 -6.30
N GLU A 5 0.97 20.99 -7.52
CA GLU A 5 1.16 19.74 -8.28
C GLU A 5 2.63 19.48 -8.61
N LEU A 6 3.37 20.53 -8.98
CA LEU A 6 4.79 20.42 -9.29
C LEU A 6 5.64 20.06 -8.05
N ILE A 7 5.29 20.59 -6.89
CA ILE A 7 5.97 20.25 -5.63
C ILE A 7 5.67 18.80 -5.24
N VAL A 8 4.45 18.31 -5.43
CA VAL A 8 4.11 16.91 -5.17
C VAL A 8 4.86 15.97 -6.10
N ASP A 9 4.99 16.29 -7.39
CA ASP A 9 5.76 15.48 -8.35
C ASP A 9 7.27 15.49 -8.06
N ILE A 10 7.81 16.62 -7.62
CA ILE A 10 9.23 16.71 -7.24
C ILE A 10 9.47 15.97 -5.93
N VAL A 11 8.59 16.08 -4.94
CA VAL A 11 8.69 15.32 -3.68
C VAL A 11 8.49 13.83 -3.92
N PHE A 12 7.57 13.42 -4.81
CA PHE A 12 7.43 12.02 -5.24
C PHE A 12 8.70 11.54 -5.94
N ASN A 13 9.25 12.30 -6.90
CA ASN A 13 10.47 11.92 -7.60
C ASN A 13 11.67 11.84 -6.65
N LEU A 14 11.81 12.78 -5.72
CA LEU A 14 12.89 12.79 -4.73
C LEU A 14 12.75 11.65 -3.72
N LEU A 15 11.53 11.33 -3.28
CA LEU A 15 11.25 10.15 -2.44
C LEU A 15 11.46 8.82 -3.20
N THR A 16 11.20 8.79 -4.50
CA THR A 16 11.44 7.59 -5.33
C THR A 16 12.90 7.38 -5.71
N MET A 17 13.70 8.45 -5.80
CA MET A 17 15.11 8.34 -6.22
C MET A 17 16.07 7.97 -5.10
N LEU A 18 15.72 8.18 -3.81
CA LEU A 18 16.71 8.11 -2.75
C LEU A 18 16.82 6.79 -1.95
N ASP A 19 15.85 5.86 -1.89
CA ASP A 19 16.10 4.63 -1.06
C ASP A 19 15.17 3.38 -1.16
N PHE A 20 14.41 3.12 -2.23
CA PHE A 20 13.45 1.98 -2.25
C PHE A 20 13.84 0.83 -3.19
N ARG A 21 14.88 0.08 -2.81
CA ARG A 21 15.42 -1.08 -3.57
C ARG A 21 14.72 -2.44 -3.37
N SER A 22 13.64 -2.56 -2.58
CA SER A 22 12.85 -3.80 -2.48
C SER A 22 11.33 -3.51 -2.53
N PRO A 23 10.54 -4.26 -3.34
CA PRO A 23 9.08 -4.18 -3.37
C PRO A 23 8.43 -4.38 -1.99
N GLU A 24 9.04 -5.20 -1.13
CA GLU A 24 8.59 -5.46 0.25
C GLU A 24 8.54 -4.17 1.08
N LYS A 25 9.57 -3.32 0.99
CA LYS A 25 9.59 -2.03 1.72
C LYS A 25 8.49 -1.09 1.25
N LYS A 26 8.12 -1.12 -0.03
CA LYS A 26 7.01 -0.33 -0.56
C LYS A 26 5.67 -0.87 -0.04
N ILE A 27 5.49 -2.18 -0.07
CA ILE A 27 4.30 -2.86 0.48
C ILE A 27 4.16 -2.51 1.96
N LYS A 28 5.23 -2.68 2.75
CA LYS A 28 5.25 -2.30 4.18
C LYS A 28 4.83 -0.86 4.43
N SER A 29 5.37 0.09 3.67
CA SER A 29 4.99 1.51 3.81
C SER A 29 3.52 1.76 3.47
N LYS A 30 3.01 1.09 2.44
CA LYS A 30 1.58 1.16 2.08
C LYS A 30 0.69 0.51 3.13
N MET A 31 1.08 -0.65 3.64
CA MET A 31 0.37 -1.34 4.72
C MET A 31 0.34 -0.52 6.00
N LYS A 32 1.40 0.25 6.30
CA LYS A 32 1.37 1.22 7.41
C LYS A 32 0.34 2.34 7.22
N ILE A 33 0.14 2.80 5.98
CA ILE A 33 -0.90 3.80 5.67
C ILE A 33 -2.27 3.15 5.84
N VAL A 34 -2.49 1.98 5.23
CA VAL A 34 -3.71 1.19 5.39
C VAL A 34 -4.02 0.92 6.87
N GLY A 35 -3.02 0.59 7.68
CA GLY A 35 -3.16 0.34 9.11
C GLY A 35 -3.67 1.52 9.94
N LYS A 36 -3.56 2.75 9.44
CA LYS A 36 -4.17 3.92 10.09
C LYS A 36 -5.70 3.91 9.98
N TYR A 37 -6.23 3.31 8.92
CA TYR A 37 -7.67 3.24 8.63
C TYR A 37 -8.25 1.87 9.05
N ALA A 38 -7.51 0.80 8.79
CA ALA A 38 -7.86 -0.58 9.11
C ALA A 38 -6.72 -1.26 9.90
N PRO A 39 -6.61 -1.02 11.22
CA PRO A 39 -5.54 -1.58 12.04
C PRO A 39 -5.52 -3.11 12.04
N GLY A 40 -6.69 -3.75 11.92
CA GLY A 40 -6.79 -5.22 11.83
C GLY A 40 -6.15 -5.81 10.58
N ILE A 41 -6.12 -5.07 9.47
CA ILE A 41 -5.43 -5.51 8.24
C ILE A 41 -3.91 -5.42 8.42
N PHE A 42 -3.43 -4.35 9.07
CA PHE A 42 -2.02 -4.20 9.35
C PHE A 42 -1.51 -5.27 10.31
N GLN A 43 -2.30 -5.64 11.32
CA GLN A 43 -1.97 -6.75 12.21
C GLN A 43 -1.81 -8.07 11.44
N LYS A 44 -2.76 -8.38 10.54
CA LYS A 44 -2.66 -9.58 9.67
C LYS A 44 -1.43 -9.55 8.77
N TYR A 45 -1.03 -8.36 8.30
CA TYR A 45 0.21 -8.18 7.57
C TYR A 45 1.45 -8.44 8.42
N GLU A 46 1.47 -8.01 9.68
CA GLU A 46 2.59 -8.31 10.58
C GLU A 46 2.65 -9.80 10.97
N GLU A 47 1.49 -10.46 11.07
CA GLU A 47 1.39 -11.90 11.32
C GLU A 47 1.85 -12.75 10.13
N ASP A 48 1.62 -12.29 8.89
CA ASP A 48 1.98 -13.03 7.68
C ASP A 48 2.43 -12.12 6.55
N CYS A 49 3.58 -11.47 6.71
CA CYS A 49 4.08 -10.52 5.72
C CYS A 49 4.37 -11.18 4.36
N VAL A 50 4.73 -12.47 4.34
CA VAL A 50 5.05 -13.21 3.11
C VAL A 50 3.86 -13.25 2.18
N PHE A 51 2.64 -13.49 2.70
CA PHE A 51 1.41 -13.50 1.91
C PHE A 51 1.17 -12.16 1.19
N PHE A 52 1.38 -11.03 1.88
CA PHE A 52 1.12 -9.71 1.30
C PHE A 52 2.27 -9.21 0.42
N GLU A 53 3.48 -9.71 0.64
CA GLU A 53 4.68 -9.30 -0.09
C GLU A 53 4.92 -10.12 -1.36
N HIS A 54 4.14 -11.19 -1.58
CA HIS A 54 4.27 -12.08 -2.75
C HIS A 54 2.92 -12.32 -3.45
N GLY A 55 2.99 -12.69 -4.73
CA GLY A 55 1.82 -13.05 -5.54
C GLY A 55 0.95 -11.86 -5.95
N GLU A 56 -0.29 -12.14 -6.33
CA GLU A 56 -1.21 -11.15 -6.91
C GLU A 56 -1.58 -10.02 -5.94
N ILE A 57 -1.69 -10.33 -4.64
CA ILE A 57 -1.97 -9.32 -3.61
C ILE A 57 -0.83 -8.29 -3.50
N ALA A 58 0.42 -8.71 -3.67
CA ALA A 58 1.57 -7.83 -3.65
C ALA A 58 1.52 -6.83 -4.82
N GLU A 59 1.17 -7.31 -6.01
CA GLU A 59 0.98 -6.44 -7.18
C GLU A 59 -0.19 -5.46 -6.98
N VAL A 60 -1.30 -5.92 -6.40
CA VAL A 60 -2.44 -5.05 -6.07
C VAL A 60 -2.02 -3.96 -5.10
N ILE A 61 -1.31 -4.30 -4.02
CA ILE A 61 -0.84 -3.30 -3.05
C ILE A 61 0.15 -2.33 -3.71
N LEU A 62 1.11 -2.84 -4.49
CA LEU A 62 2.12 -2.01 -5.15
C LEU A 62 1.52 -1.05 -6.17
N ASN A 63 0.52 -1.49 -6.94
CA ASN A 63 -0.09 -0.70 -8.01
C ASN A 63 -1.25 0.19 -7.52
N SER A 64 -1.77 -0.03 -6.31
CA SER A 64 -2.89 0.79 -5.80
C SER A 64 -2.42 2.17 -5.33
N PRO A 65 -2.96 3.27 -5.86
CA PRO A 65 -2.67 4.60 -5.34
C PRO A 65 -3.23 4.73 -3.91
N LEU A 66 -2.59 5.54 -3.06
CA LEU A 66 -3.03 5.81 -1.68
C LEU A 66 -2.99 7.31 -1.41
N LYS A 67 -3.44 8.10 -2.39
CA LYS A 67 -3.41 9.57 -2.34
C LYS A 67 -4.66 10.14 -1.67
N THR A 68 -5.78 9.43 -1.72
CA THR A 68 -7.07 9.83 -1.14
C THR A 68 -7.63 8.75 -0.24
N ASP A 69 -8.51 9.13 0.69
CA ASP A 69 -9.16 8.20 1.62
C ASP A 69 -9.97 7.12 0.86
N GLU A 70 -10.65 7.50 -0.21
CA GLU A 70 -11.40 6.58 -1.08
C GLU A 70 -10.51 5.50 -1.71
N GLN A 71 -9.29 5.86 -2.11
CA GLN A 71 -8.33 4.89 -2.64
C GLN A 71 -7.78 3.95 -1.57
N VAL A 72 -7.67 4.43 -0.33
CA VAL A 72 -7.28 3.59 0.81
C VAL A 72 -8.39 2.59 1.14
N GLU A 73 -9.66 3.04 1.17
CA GLU A 73 -10.83 2.17 1.35
C GLU A 73 -10.97 1.13 0.23
N GLU A 74 -10.68 1.52 -1.03
CA GLU A 74 -10.69 0.60 -2.16
C GLU A 74 -9.61 -0.48 -2.00
N LEU A 75 -8.38 -0.10 -1.60
CA LEU A 75 -7.32 -1.07 -1.34
C LEU A 75 -7.67 -1.99 -0.16
N ILE A 76 -8.23 -1.44 0.92
CA ILE A 76 -8.72 -2.21 2.08
C ILE A 76 -9.72 -3.27 1.61
N SER A 77 -10.73 -2.86 0.84
CA SER A 77 -11.77 -3.76 0.33
C SER A 77 -11.18 -4.89 -0.52
N LYS A 78 -10.20 -4.58 -1.38
CA LYS A 78 -9.49 -5.59 -2.18
C LYS A 78 -8.73 -6.57 -1.29
N ILE A 79 -7.96 -6.07 -0.33
CA ILE A 79 -7.19 -6.90 0.61
C ILE A 79 -8.12 -7.83 1.40
N GLU A 80 -9.29 -7.35 1.85
CA GLU A 80 -10.26 -8.18 2.55
C GLU A 80 -10.81 -9.31 1.70
N VAL A 81 -11.03 -9.09 0.39
CA VAL A 81 -11.44 -10.14 -0.55
C VAL A 81 -10.34 -11.22 -0.64
N TYR A 82 -9.08 -10.82 -0.79
CA TYR A 82 -7.97 -11.79 -0.80
C TYR A 82 -7.86 -12.57 0.51
N LEU A 83 -8.07 -11.91 1.65
CA LEU A 83 -8.05 -12.57 2.96
C LEU A 83 -9.22 -13.53 3.15
N LYS A 84 -10.41 -13.23 2.63
CA LYS A 84 -11.56 -14.15 2.66
C LYS A 84 -11.33 -15.36 1.77
N ASN A 85 -10.84 -15.16 0.55
CA ASN A 85 -10.55 -16.23 -0.40
C ASN A 85 -9.45 -17.17 0.08
N ARG A 86 -8.57 -16.71 0.98
CA ARG A 86 -7.54 -17.54 1.60
C ARG A 86 -8.09 -18.55 2.63
N ILE A 87 -9.23 -18.24 3.25
CA ILE A 87 -9.84 -19.05 4.32
C ILE A 87 -10.86 -20.04 3.76
N ALA A 88 -11.32 -19.84 2.51
CA ALA A 88 -12.21 -20.73 1.78
C ALA A 88 -11.45 -21.87 1.09
#